data_AF-A0AAI9W840-F1
#
_entry.id   AF-A0AAI9W840-F1
#
_cell.length_a   1.000
_cell.length_b   1.000
_cell.length_c   1.000
_cell.angle_alpha   90.00
_cell.angle_beta   90.00
_cell.angle_gamma   90.00
#
_symmetry.space_group_name_H-M   'P 1'
#
loop_
_entity.id
_entity.type
_entity.pdbx_description
1 polymer ?
#
loop_
_entity_poly.entity_id
_entity_poly.type
_entity_poly.pdbx_seq_one_letter_code
_entity_poly.pdbx_strand_id
1 'polypeptide(L)' 'MYDSGTAHNYGRFVTPIISVYKPGSYVAVMKLGENYYYGGSLRITK' A
#
# COMPACT_ATOMS: atom_id res chain seq x y z
N MET A 1 2.96 -6.01 -0.01
CA MET A 1 2.54 -6.03 -1.43
C MET A 1 3.80 -6.04 -2.27
N TYR A 2 3.78 -6.72 -3.42
CA TYR A 2 4.83 -6.67 -4.43
C TYR A 2 4.23 -6.18 -5.76
N ASP A 3 5.08 -5.84 -6.72
CA ASP A 3 4.65 -5.35 -8.02
C ASP A 3 3.83 -6.39 -8.79
N SER A 4 2.70 -5.97 -9.36
CA SER A 4 1.85 -6.75 -10.25
C SER A 4 1.69 -6.10 -11.64
N GLY A 5 2.50 -5.07 -11.94
CA GLY A 5 2.50 -4.34 -13.20
C GLY A 5 3.37 -4.99 -14.28
N THR A 6 3.37 -4.36 -15.45
CA THR A 6 4.20 -4.76 -16.61
C THR A 6 5.24 -3.71 -16.98
N ALA A 7 5.27 -2.57 -16.28
CA ALA A 7 6.19 -1.48 -16.56
C ALA A 7 7.53 -1.73 -15.86
N HIS A 8 8.63 -1.72 -16.62
CA HIS A 8 9.96 -2.02 -16.09
C HIS A 8 10.44 -1.09 -14.95
N ASN A 9 10.05 0.19 -14.99
CA ASN A 9 10.56 1.22 -14.05
C ASN A 9 9.53 1.66 -13.01
N TYR A 10 8.37 1.00 -12.92
CA TYR A 10 7.29 1.37 -12.01
C TYR A 10 6.69 0.14 -11.35
N GLY A 11 6.55 0.16 -10.03
CA GLY A 11 5.78 -0.85 -9.31
C GLY A 11 4.31 -0.48 -9.21
N ARG A 12 3.42 -1.40 -9.60
CA ARG A 12 1.97 -1.34 -9.37
C ARG A 12 1.60 -2.27 -8.22
N PHE A 13 1.25 -1.70 -7.07
CA PHE A 13 0.86 -2.45 -5.87
C PHE A 13 -0.65 -2.39 -5.68
N VAL A 14 -1.33 -3.52 -5.89
CA VAL A 14 -2.80 -3.61 -5.77
C VAL A 14 -3.16 -4.66 -4.73
N THR A 15 -4.07 -4.29 -3.82
CA THR A 15 -4.71 -5.22 -2.88
C THR A 15 -6.15 -4.79 -2.67
N PRO A 16 -7.12 -5.72 -2.63
CA PRO A 16 -8.48 -5.37 -2.29
C PRO A 16 -8.58 -5.05 -0.79
N ILE A 17 -9.42 -4.07 -0.44
CA ILE A 17 -9.80 -3.79 0.94
C ILE A 17 -11.05 -4.62 1.26
N ILE A 18 -10.83 -5.74 1.96
CA ILE A 18 -11.87 -6.73 2.29
C ILE A 18 -12.15 -6.79 3.79
N SER A 19 -13.17 -7.56 4.21
CA SER A 19 -13.69 -7.60 5.59
C SER A 19 -12.68 -8.04 6.67
N VAL A 20 -11.51 -8.59 6.30
CA VAL A 20 -10.46 -8.90 7.27
C VAL A 20 -9.71 -7.65 7.76
N TYR A 21 -9.78 -6.54 7.01
CA TYR A 21 -9.31 -5.24 7.50
C TYR A 21 -10.32 -4.72 8.52
N LYS A 22 -9.93 -4.72 9.80
CA LYS A 22 -10.76 -4.15 10.87
C LYS A 22 -10.89 -2.63 10.64
N PRO A 23 -12.05 -2.03 10.94
CA PRO A 23 -12.17 -0.57 10.89
C PRO A 23 -11.11 0.10 11.78
N GLY A 24 -10.40 1.10 11.26
CA GLY A 24 -9.26 1.70 11.95
C GLY A 24 -8.43 2.64 11.08
N SER A 25 -7.37 3.20 11.69
CA SER A 25 -6.37 4.01 10.99
C SER A 25 -5.23 3.14 10.48
N TYR A 26 -4.91 3.30 9.20
CA TYR A 26 -3.88 2.56 8.48
C TYR A 26 -2.92 3.53 7.79
N VAL A 27 -1.77 3.00 7.38
CA VAL A 27 -0.72 3.75 6.67
C VAL A 27 -0.18 2.91 5.51
N ALA A 28 0.17 3.57 4.42
CA ALA A 28 0.91 2.95 3.31
C ALA A 28 2.36 3.44 3.34
N VAL A 29 3.31 2.50 3.32
CA VAL A 29 4.75 2.77 3.33
C VAL A 29 5.42 1.98 2.20
N MET A 30 6.27 2.65 1.43
CA MET A 30 7.12 2.03 0.40
C MET A 30 8.59 2.15 0.82
N LYS A 31 9.31 1.02 0.87
CA LYS A 31 10.78 1.02 0.96
C LYS A 31 11.35 0.86 -0.45
N LEU A 32 12.27 1.75 -0.84
CA LEU A 32 12.97 1.68 -2.13
C LEU A 32 14.48 1.87 -1.88
N GLY A 33 15.24 0.79 -2.05
CA GLY A 33 16.62 0.73 -1.57
C GLY A 33 16.66 0.92 -0.04
N GLU A 34 17.42 1.92 0.43
CA GLU A 34 17.46 2.31 1.84
C GLU A 34 16.53 3.48 2.20
N ASN A 35 15.76 3.99 1.23
CA ASN A 35 14.84 5.10 1.46
C ASN A 35 13.42 4.61 1.78
N TYR A 36 12.70 5.41 2.57
CA TYR A 36 11.31 5.16 2.95
C TYR A 36 10.41 6.31 2.50
N TYR A 37 9.25 5.96 1.92
CA TYR A 37 8.23 6.88 1.44
C TYR A 37 6.88 6.57 2.10
N TYR A 38 6.17 7.60 2.54
CA TYR A 38 4.93 7.49 3.30
C TYR A 38 3.79 8.24 2.62
N GLY A 39 2.62 7.59 2.52
CA GLY A 39 1.45 8.13 1.81
C GLY A 39 0.46 8.91 2.67
N GLY A 40 0.71 9.12 3.96
CA GLY A 40 -0.29 9.65 4.88
C GLY A 40 -1.15 8.57 5.54
N SER A 41 -1.91 8.98 6.56
CA SER A 41 -2.83 8.10 7.27
C SER A 41 -4.16 8.05 6.54
N LEU A 42 -4.74 6.86 6.42
CA LEU A 42 -6.08 6.65 5.89
C LEU A 42 -6.93 5.88 6.90
N ARG A 43 -8.24 6.13 6.89
CA ARG A 43 -9.20 5.34 7.67
C ARG A 43 -9.83 4.27 6.79
N ILE A 44 -9.81 3.03 7.26
CA ILE A 44 -10.67 1.97 6.73
C ILE A 44 -11.91 1.91 7.60
N THR A 45 -13.08 1.95 6.98
CA THR A 45 -14.39 1.80 7.63
C THR A 45 -15.05 0.50 7.17
N LYS A 46 -16.07 0.04 7.89
CA LYS A 46 -16.85 -1.14 7.52
C LYS A 46 -17.72 -0.87 6.30
#